data_AF-A0A9X3XDX9-F1
#
_entry.id   AF-A0A9X3XDX9-F1
#
_cell.length_a   1.000
_cell.length_b   1.000
_cell.length_c   1.000
_cell.angle_alpha   90.00
_cell.angle_beta   90.00
_cell.angle_gamma   90.00
#
_symmetry.space_group_name_H-M   'P 1'
#
loop_
_entity.id
_entity.type
_entity.pdbx_description
1 polymer ?
#
loop_
_entity_poly.entity_id
_entity_poly.type
_entity_poly.pdbx_seq_one_letter_code
_entity_poly.pdbx_strand_id
1 'polypeptide(L)'
;MRPIKWTFSMMISLGLALGVAACGGGQTPPPAPPSQPQAKATPPVATAATPPKPTPTAAPTTATNVEPPVGKYTTEVVVHQAEIHGKVKSKAGKKLLIEPLVATSQTVPQKGNKAEVFRVVGKDGAESDWLLVAEGEVGETWAQGKNLEVTVHDEKDAPLDGKKAFHFAPGTMVRLRWQW
;
A
#
# COMPACT_ATOMS: atom_id res chain seq x y z
N MET A 1 7.97 -54.67 10.93
CA MET A 1 7.67 -53.51 10.05
C MET A 1 8.90 -53.22 9.22
N ARG A 2 8.86 -53.37 7.89
CA ARG A 2 10.00 -53.19 6.99
C ARG A 2 9.94 -51.80 6.32
N PRO A 3 11.06 -51.11 6.10
CA PRO A 3 11.08 -49.83 5.41
C PRO A 3 10.98 -50.02 3.89
N ILE A 4 10.10 -49.24 3.27
CA ILE A 4 9.91 -49.19 1.81
C ILE A 4 10.95 -48.21 1.23
N LYS A 5 11.95 -48.75 0.54
CA LYS A 5 12.93 -47.98 -0.25
C LYS A 5 12.36 -47.73 -1.64
N TRP A 6 12.21 -46.47 -2.04
CA TRP A 6 11.96 -46.10 -3.44
C TRP A 6 13.26 -45.69 -4.10
N THR A 7 13.75 -46.56 -4.96
CA THR A 7 14.75 -46.24 -5.98
C THR A 7 14.04 -46.31 -7.32
N PHE A 8 13.90 -45.17 -8.00
CA PHE A 8 13.75 -45.15 -9.45
C PHE A 8 14.79 -44.20 -10.03
N SER A 9 15.74 -44.85 -10.68
CA SER A 9 16.81 -44.31 -11.49
C SER A 9 16.31 -44.16 -12.94
N MET A 10 17.10 -43.42 -13.74
CA MET A 10 17.09 -43.39 -15.21
C MET A 10 15.91 -42.66 -15.88
N MET A 11 16.07 -41.89 -16.96
CA MET A 11 17.18 -41.43 -17.80
C MET A 11 16.53 -40.53 -18.89
N ILE A 12 17.32 -40.01 -19.85
CA ILE A 12 16.88 -39.58 -21.21
C ILE A 12 16.18 -38.19 -21.26
N SER A 13 16.55 -37.21 -22.08
CA SER A 13 17.52 -37.15 -23.17
C SER A 13 17.93 -35.70 -23.49
N LEU A 14 19.16 -35.63 -23.99
CA LEU A 14 19.81 -34.52 -24.68
C LEU A 14 18.99 -34.11 -25.92
N GLY A 15 18.57 -32.84 -25.99
CA GLY A 15 17.94 -32.24 -27.15
C GLY A 15 18.73 -31.02 -27.61
N LEU A 16 19.70 -31.28 -28.48
CA LEU A 16 20.51 -30.28 -29.19
C LEU A 16 19.67 -29.66 -30.31
N ALA A 17 19.48 -28.34 -30.30
CA ALA A 17 18.99 -27.61 -31.46
C ALA A 17 19.80 -26.31 -31.62
N LEU A 18 20.81 -26.40 -32.50
CA LEU A 18 21.46 -25.26 -33.14
C LEU A 18 20.45 -24.58 -34.09
N GLY A 19 20.35 -23.25 -34.02
CA GLY A 19 19.42 -22.49 -34.85
C GLY A 19 19.82 -21.02 -35.00
N VAL A 20 20.76 -20.79 -35.93
CA VAL A 20 20.90 -19.67 -36.88
C VAL A 20 20.89 -18.21 -36.37
N ALA A 21 21.99 -17.53 -36.67
CA ALA A 21 22.20 -16.09 -36.58
C ALA A 21 21.28 -15.28 -37.50
N ALA A 22 20.76 -14.16 -37.00
CA ALA A 22 20.29 -13.05 -37.82
C ALA A 22 20.66 -11.72 -37.15
N CYS A 23 21.83 -11.19 -37.51
CA CYS A 23 22.16 -9.78 -37.36
C CYS A 23 21.29 -8.99 -38.35
N GLY A 24 20.27 -8.30 -37.86
CA GLY A 24 19.48 -7.35 -38.63
C GLY A 24 19.50 -5.99 -37.94
N GLY A 25 20.37 -5.09 -38.40
CA GLY A 25 20.43 -3.71 -37.95
C GLY A 25 19.19 -2.93 -38.42
N GLY A 26 18.69 -2.06 -37.53
CA GLY A 26 17.54 -1.21 -37.77
C GLY A 26 17.25 -0.36 -36.56
N GLN A 27 18.23 0.45 -36.15
CA GLN A 27 18.05 1.41 -35.07
C GLN A 27 17.20 2.57 -35.60
N THR A 28 15.88 2.46 -35.44
CA THR A 28 14.96 3.59 -35.61
C THR A 28 15.33 4.67 -34.59
N PRO A 29 15.53 5.94 -35.00
CA PRO A 29 15.74 7.02 -34.06
C PRO A 29 14.51 7.15 -33.14
N PRO A 30 14.71 7.41 -31.84
CA PRO A 30 13.60 7.60 -30.91
C PRO A 30 12.77 8.82 -31.34
N PRO A 31 11.43 8.75 -31.21
CA PRO A 31 10.57 9.89 -31.47
C PRO A 31 10.94 11.07 -30.56
N ALA A 32 10.85 12.27 -31.10
CA ALA A 32 11.12 13.51 -30.39
C ALA A 32 10.27 13.58 -29.09
N PRO A 33 10.85 14.08 -27.98
CA PRO A 33 10.11 14.22 -26.73
C PRO A 33 8.88 15.13 -26.94
N PRO A 34 7.72 14.81 -26.33
CA PRO A 34 6.54 15.65 -26.39
C PRO A 34 6.84 17.02 -25.79
N SER A 35 6.37 18.08 -26.47
CA SER A 35 6.49 19.46 -26.00
C SER A 35 5.94 19.59 -24.58
N GLN A 36 6.80 19.98 -23.62
CA GLN A 36 6.35 20.32 -22.27
C GLN A 36 5.32 21.44 -22.34
N PRO A 37 4.15 21.29 -21.68
CA PRO A 37 3.24 22.41 -21.47
C PRO A 37 3.96 23.51 -20.69
N GLN A 38 4.04 24.70 -21.28
CA GLN A 38 4.51 25.90 -20.58
C GLN A 38 3.68 26.09 -19.31
N ALA A 39 4.35 26.14 -18.16
CA ALA A 39 3.75 26.50 -16.90
C ALA A 39 3.09 27.89 -17.05
N LYS A 40 1.76 27.94 -17.01
CA LYS A 40 1.04 29.19 -16.82
C LYS A 40 1.43 29.74 -15.45
N ALA A 41 1.98 30.95 -15.44
CA ALA A 41 2.21 31.71 -14.23
C ALA A 41 0.90 31.81 -13.44
N THR A 42 0.91 31.31 -12.21
CA THR A 42 -0.18 31.53 -11.26
C THR A 42 -0.17 32.99 -10.79
N PRO A 43 -1.33 33.66 -10.74
CA PRO A 43 -1.42 35.03 -10.24
C PRO A 43 -1.10 35.10 -8.73
N PRO A 44 -0.61 36.25 -8.24
CA PRO A 44 -0.28 36.42 -6.83
C PRO A 44 -1.54 36.28 -5.95
N VAL A 45 -1.44 35.43 -4.93
CA VAL A 45 -2.48 35.29 -3.90
C VAL A 45 -2.54 36.58 -3.10
N ALA A 46 -3.73 37.20 -3.08
CA ALA A 46 -4.03 38.38 -2.30
C ALA A 46 -3.96 38.07 -0.80
N THR A 47 -3.19 38.88 -0.07
CA THR A 47 -3.14 38.92 1.39
C THR A 47 -4.52 39.27 1.96
N ALA A 48 -5.17 38.33 2.63
CA ALA A 48 -6.42 38.60 3.35
C ALA A 48 -6.15 39.46 4.60
N ALA A 49 -7.05 40.43 4.83
CA ALA A 49 -6.93 41.49 5.81
C ALA A 49 -7.08 41.02 7.27
N THR A 50 -6.35 41.69 8.15
CA THR A 50 -6.39 41.60 9.61
C THR A 50 -7.78 41.96 10.17
N PRO A 51 -8.38 41.16 11.06
CA PRO A 51 -9.62 41.55 11.74
C PRO A 51 -9.38 42.65 12.80
N PRO A 52 -10.35 43.57 13.03
CA PRO A 52 -10.19 44.72 13.92
C PRO A 52 -10.29 44.37 15.41
N LYS A 53 -9.61 45.20 16.21
CA LYS A 53 -9.47 45.19 17.68
C LYS A 53 -10.81 45.47 18.40
N PRO A 54 -11.08 44.86 19.58
CA PRO A 54 -12.35 45.00 20.30
C PRO A 54 -12.41 46.28 21.15
N THR A 55 -13.62 46.79 21.37
CA THR A 55 -13.94 47.80 22.40
C THR A 55 -14.94 47.24 23.43
N PRO A 56 -14.87 47.74 24.68
CA PRO A 56 -15.33 47.02 25.88
C PRO A 56 -16.74 47.43 26.33
N THR A 57 -17.43 46.55 27.06
CA THR A 57 -18.57 46.96 27.90
C THR A 57 -18.55 46.20 29.23
N ALA A 58 -18.47 47.04 30.27
CA ALA A 58 -18.58 46.90 31.72
C ALA A 58 -18.88 45.55 32.40
N ALA A 59 -18.12 45.33 33.49
CA ALA A 59 -18.40 44.40 34.59
C ALA A 59 -19.67 44.80 35.39
N PRO A 60 -20.22 43.89 36.23
CA PRO A 60 -19.76 43.89 37.62
C PRO A 60 -19.52 42.50 38.25
N THR A 61 -18.45 42.44 39.03
CA THR A 61 -18.28 41.81 40.36
C THR A 61 -19.14 40.59 40.73
N THR A 62 -18.49 39.44 40.94
CA THR A 62 -18.44 38.73 42.23
C THR A 62 -17.27 37.73 42.18
N ALA A 63 -16.33 37.86 43.11
CA ALA A 63 -15.22 36.94 43.27
C ALA A 63 -15.77 35.60 43.84
N THR A 64 -16.00 34.63 42.96
CA THR A 64 -16.14 33.23 43.35
C THR A 64 -14.80 32.56 43.09
N ASN A 65 -14.16 32.10 44.17
CA ASN A 65 -13.02 31.20 44.12
C ASN A 65 -13.45 29.90 43.41
N VAL A 66 -13.23 29.82 42.10
CA VAL A 66 -13.47 28.63 41.30
C VAL A 66 -12.16 27.86 41.25
N GLU A 67 -12.11 26.77 42.02
CA GLU A 67 -11.15 25.69 41.88
C GLU A 67 -10.96 25.36 40.39
N PRO A 68 -9.72 25.28 39.86
CA PRO A 68 -9.53 25.03 38.44
C PRO A 68 -10.19 23.68 38.10
N PRO A 69 -11.09 23.63 37.08
CA PRO A 69 -11.67 22.36 36.68
C PRO A 69 -10.53 21.43 36.27
N VAL A 70 -10.49 20.24 36.88
CA VAL A 70 -9.57 19.17 36.52
C VAL A 70 -9.72 18.91 35.03
N GLY A 71 -8.81 19.51 34.25
CA GLY A 71 -8.83 19.47 32.81
C GLY A 71 -8.72 18.03 32.36
N LYS A 72 -9.81 17.49 31.82
CA LYS A 72 -9.79 16.23 31.10
C LYS A 72 -9.02 16.49 29.81
N TYR A 73 -7.72 16.20 29.80
CA TYR A 73 -6.95 16.12 28.58
C TYR A 73 -7.48 14.93 27.77
N THR A 74 -8.46 15.16 26.91
CA THR A 74 -8.76 14.23 25.83
C THR A 74 -7.71 14.48 24.76
N THR A 75 -6.63 13.71 24.78
CA THR A 75 -5.66 13.70 23.67
C THR A 75 -6.39 13.19 22.43
N GLU A 76 -6.68 14.07 21.49
CA GLU A 76 -7.21 13.69 20.18
C GLU A 76 -6.10 12.96 19.40
N VAL A 77 -6.32 11.68 19.09
CA VAL A 77 -5.41 10.88 18.28
C VAL A 77 -5.95 10.89 16.85
N VAL A 78 -5.28 11.62 15.96
CA VAL A 78 -5.57 11.62 14.52
C VAL A 78 -4.82 10.46 13.88
N VAL A 79 -5.54 9.52 13.25
CA VAL A 79 -4.95 8.40 12.51
C VAL A 79 -5.15 8.64 11.02
N HIS A 80 -4.05 8.77 10.28
CA HIS A 80 -4.12 8.92 8.84
C HIS A 80 -4.08 7.55 8.13
N GLN A 81 -4.75 7.43 6.99
CA GLN A 81 -4.83 6.20 6.21
C GLN A 81 -4.65 6.44 4.72
N ALA A 82 -4.01 5.49 4.03
CA ALA A 82 -3.76 5.52 2.60
C ALA A 82 -3.64 4.10 2.06
N GLU A 83 -3.80 3.96 0.74
CA GLU A 83 -3.96 2.67 0.08
C GLU A 83 -3.09 2.53 -1.18
N ILE A 84 -2.65 1.30 -1.43
CA ILE A 84 -1.97 0.87 -2.66
C ILE A 84 -2.66 -0.40 -3.15
N HIS A 85 -3.03 -0.41 -4.42
CA HIS A 85 -3.47 -1.61 -5.13
C HIS A 85 -2.29 -2.27 -5.81
N GLY A 86 -2.22 -3.60 -5.71
CA GLY A 86 -1.10 -4.36 -6.23
C GLY A 86 -1.44 -5.83 -6.48
N LYS A 87 -0.41 -6.59 -6.82
CA LYS A 87 -0.48 -8.05 -6.98
C LYS A 87 0.47 -8.72 -6.00
N VAL A 88 0.07 -9.86 -5.46
CA VAL A 88 0.99 -10.70 -4.70
C VAL A 88 2.05 -11.24 -5.65
N LYS A 89 3.32 -10.98 -5.37
CA LYS A 89 4.44 -11.55 -6.12
C LYS A 89 4.84 -12.89 -5.52
N SER A 90 4.99 -12.93 -4.21
CA SER A 90 5.35 -14.14 -3.46
C SER A 90 5.06 -13.96 -1.98
N LYS A 91 4.83 -15.07 -1.28
CA LYS A 91 4.81 -15.15 0.17
C LYS A 91 5.82 -16.21 0.64
N ALA A 92 6.71 -15.82 1.56
CA ALA A 92 7.71 -16.70 2.15
C ALA A 92 7.67 -16.56 3.68
N GLY A 93 7.07 -17.55 4.35
CA GLY A 93 6.79 -17.46 5.79
C GLY A 93 5.92 -16.24 6.10
N LYS A 94 6.43 -15.33 6.93
CA LYS A 94 5.75 -14.07 7.30
C LYS A 94 5.96 -12.95 6.28
N LYS A 95 6.94 -13.06 5.38
CA LYS A 95 7.23 -12.01 4.41
C LYS A 95 6.31 -12.13 3.20
N LEU A 96 5.54 -11.08 2.93
CA LEU A 96 4.70 -10.94 1.76
C LEU A 96 5.30 -9.86 0.85
N LEU A 97 5.59 -10.23 -0.40
CA LEU A 97 6.01 -9.29 -1.42
C LEU A 97 4.83 -8.95 -2.33
N ILE A 98 4.56 -7.65 -2.44
CA ILE A 98 3.48 -7.09 -3.26
C ILE A 98 4.13 -6.26 -4.36
N GLU A 99 3.73 -6.49 -5.60
CA GLU A 99 4.02 -5.63 -6.73
C GLU A 99 2.98 -4.49 -6.79
N PRO A 100 3.35 -3.24 -6.49
CA PRO A 100 2.43 -2.11 -6.52
C PRO A 100 2.04 -1.80 -7.96
N LEU A 101 0.75 -1.62 -8.20
CA LEU A 101 0.21 -1.23 -9.51
C LEU A 101 -0.30 0.20 -9.51
N VAL A 102 -1.02 0.59 -8.45
CA VAL A 102 -1.63 1.92 -8.32
C VAL A 102 -1.54 2.37 -6.87
N ALA A 103 -0.99 3.56 -6.63
CA ALA A 103 -1.09 4.25 -5.34
C ALA A 103 -2.26 5.24 -5.39
N THR A 104 -3.11 5.26 -4.37
CA THR A 104 -4.24 6.20 -4.29
C THR A 104 -3.88 7.48 -3.53
N SER A 105 -2.69 7.54 -2.93
CA SER A 105 -2.18 8.66 -2.16
C SER A 105 -0.74 9.02 -2.56
N GLN A 106 -0.34 10.27 -2.29
CA GLN A 106 1.05 10.72 -2.41
C GLN A 106 1.90 10.30 -1.21
N THR A 107 1.27 9.99 -0.07
CA THR A 107 1.98 9.42 1.07
C THR A 107 2.50 8.05 0.70
N VAL A 108 3.77 7.77 1.03
CA VAL A 108 4.38 6.47 0.79
C VAL A 108 4.45 5.65 2.08
N PRO A 109 4.24 4.33 2.02
CA PRO A 109 4.42 3.44 3.18
C PRO A 109 5.86 3.50 3.70
N GLN A 110 6.02 3.74 5.00
CA GLN A 110 7.30 3.74 5.69
C GLN A 110 7.47 2.44 6.47
N LYS A 111 8.73 2.00 6.65
CA LYS A 111 9.04 0.84 7.49
C LYS A 111 8.43 1.00 8.89
N GLY A 112 7.76 -0.05 9.37
CA GLY A 112 7.11 -0.09 10.68
C GLY A 112 5.67 0.45 10.69
N ASN A 113 5.18 1.04 9.60
CA ASN A 113 3.78 1.44 9.52
C ASN A 113 2.87 0.20 9.63
N LYS A 114 1.78 0.30 10.40
CA LYS A 114 0.77 -0.75 10.46
C LYS A 114 0.16 -0.94 9.08
N ALA A 115 0.07 -2.19 8.64
CA ALA A 115 -0.43 -2.57 7.33
C ALA A 115 -1.58 -3.58 7.45
N GLU A 116 -2.58 -3.41 6.61
CA GLU A 116 -3.72 -4.31 6.45
C GLU A 116 -3.82 -4.71 4.99
N VAL A 117 -3.88 -6.01 4.72
CA VAL A 117 -3.90 -6.57 3.37
C VAL A 117 -5.29 -7.12 3.10
N PHE A 118 -5.91 -6.60 2.05
CA PHE A 118 -7.21 -7.03 1.57
C PHE A 118 -7.05 -7.74 0.22
N ARG A 119 -7.83 -8.81 0.00
CA ARG A 119 -7.93 -9.53 -1.27
C ARG A 119 -9.25 -9.20 -1.94
N VAL A 120 -9.25 -9.08 -3.26
CA VAL A 120 -10.50 -8.98 -4.03
C VAL A 120 -11.24 -10.34 -4.05
N VAL A 121 -12.53 -10.33 -3.72
CA VAL A 121 -13.42 -11.51 -3.74
C VAL A 121 -14.41 -11.50 -4.91
N GLY A 122 -14.72 -10.32 -5.47
CA GLY A 122 -15.65 -10.14 -6.57
C GLY A 122 -14.98 -10.18 -7.95
N LYS A 123 -15.80 -10.36 -9.00
CA LYS A 123 -15.33 -10.41 -10.39
C LYS A 123 -14.87 -9.06 -10.93
N ASP A 124 -15.34 -7.96 -10.34
CA ASP A 124 -15.19 -6.62 -10.93
C ASP A 124 -14.52 -5.58 -10.00
N GLY A 125 -13.98 -6.01 -8.84
CA GLY A 125 -13.21 -5.12 -7.96
C GLY A 125 -13.97 -3.90 -7.43
N ALA A 126 -15.30 -3.96 -7.37
CA ALA A 126 -16.13 -2.93 -6.75
C ALA A 126 -15.73 -2.75 -5.27
N GLU A 127 -15.89 -1.55 -4.72
CA GLU A 127 -15.51 -1.22 -3.33
C GLU A 127 -16.14 -2.15 -2.27
N SER A 128 -17.18 -2.90 -2.64
CA SER A 128 -17.89 -3.86 -1.79
C SER A 128 -17.23 -5.23 -1.66
N ASP A 129 -16.14 -5.53 -2.40
CA ASP A 129 -15.59 -6.89 -2.51
C ASP A 129 -14.13 -7.04 -2.01
N TRP A 130 -13.76 -6.32 -0.95
CA TRP A 130 -12.42 -6.44 -0.35
C TRP A 130 -12.47 -7.21 0.98
N LEU A 131 -11.86 -8.40 0.99
CA LEU A 131 -11.77 -9.26 2.16
C LEU A 131 -10.45 -9.01 2.90
N LEU A 132 -10.49 -8.67 4.19
CA LEU A 132 -9.28 -8.59 5.02
C LEU A 132 -8.68 -9.99 5.19
N VAL A 133 -7.44 -10.17 4.76
CA VAL A 133 -6.75 -11.48 4.77
C VAL A 133 -5.51 -11.49 5.65
N ALA A 134 -4.93 -10.33 5.96
CA ALA A 134 -3.82 -10.24 6.90
C ALA A 134 -3.67 -8.85 7.52
N GLU A 135 -3.08 -8.84 8.71
CA GLU A 135 -2.56 -7.66 9.39
C GLU A 135 -1.04 -7.83 9.59
N GLY A 136 -0.31 -6.74 9.50
CA GLY A 136 1.14 -6.75 9.55
C GLY A 136 1.74 -5.37 9.69
N GLU A 137 3.01 -5.28 9.32
CA GLU A 137 3.77 -4.05 9.23
C GLU A 137 4.53 -3.95 7.91
N VAL A 138 4.79 -2.74 7.46
CA VAL A 138 5.65 -2.50 6.30
C VAL A 138 7.09 -2.87 6.66
N GLY A 139 7.68 -3.83 5.95
CA GLY A 139 9.03 -4.34 6.22
C GLY A 139 10.16 -3.39 5.79
N GLU A 140 9.95 -2.64 4.71
CA GLU A 140 10.88 -1.66 4.16
C GLU A 140 10.12 -0.44 3.62
N THR A 141 10.68 0.75 3.77
CA THR A 141 10.11 1.97 3.17
C THR A 141 10.00 1.81 1.67
N TRP A 142 8.79 2.02 1.15
CA TRP A 142 8.51 1.81 -0.26
C TRP A 142 9.18 2.87 -1.12
N ALA A 143 9.77 2.42 -2.23
CA ALA A 143 10.28 3.27 -3.29
C ALA A 143 9.58 2.91 -4.61
N GLN A 144 9.25 3.92 -5.40
CA GLN A 144 8.55 3.73 -6.67
C GLN A 144 9.29 2.75 -7.59
N GLY A 145 8.56 1.82 -8.20
CA GLY A 145 9.12 0.77 -9.06
C GLY A 145 9.74 -0.43 -8.30
N LYS A 146 9.77 -0.41 -6.97
CA LYS A 146 10.15 -1.57 -6.15
C LYS A 146 8.93 -2.32 -5.64
N ASN A 147 9.14 -3.61 -5.33
CA ASN A 147 8.15 -4.40 -4.59
C ASN A 147 8.04 -3.86 -3.16
N LEU A 148 6.84 -3.93 -2.61
CA LEU A 148 6.56 -3.60 -1.24
C LEU A 148 6.64 -4.87 -0.40
N GLU A 149 7.43 -4.84 0.67
CA GLU A 149 7.51 -5.93 1.65
C GLU A 149 6.59 -5.65 2.83
N VAL A 150 5.73 -6.61 3.17
CA VAL A 150 4.91 -6.62 4.38
C VAL A 150 5.33 -7.81 5.23
N THR A 151 5.62 -7.57 6.50
CA THR A 151 5.76 -8.62 7.50
C THR A 151 4.39 -8.91 8.09
N VAL A 152 3.81 -10.06 7.74
CA VAL A 152 2.51 -10.52 8.22
C VAL A 152 2.65 -11.00 9.67
N HIS A 153 1.83 -10.43 10.55
CA HIS A 153 1.75 -10.84 11.96
C HIS A 153 0.56 -11.77 12.19
N ASP A 154 -0.58 -11.45 11.59
CA ASP A 154 -1.81 -12.22 11.71
C ASP A 154 -2.42 -12.47 10.33
N GLU A 155 -2.70 -13.73 10.03
CA GLU A 155 -3.35 -14.16 8.78
C GLU A 155 -4.77 -14.59 9.11
N LYS A 156 -5.74 -13.99 8.44
CA LYS A 156 -7.16 -14.29 8.64
C LYS A 156 -7.54 -15.50 7.78
N ASP A 157 -8.11 -16.54 8.40
CA ASP A 157 -8.66 -17.71 7.70
C ASP A 157 -10.07 -17.39 7.17
N ALA A 158 -10.15 -16.39 6.30
CA ALA A 158 -11.42 -15.90 5.78
C ALA A 158 -11.86 -16.77 4.58
N PRO A 159 -13.02 -17.44 4.61
CA PRO A 159 -13.42 -18.30 3.51
C PRO A 159 -13.65 -17.49 2.23
N LEU A 160 -13.24 -18.04 1.09
CA LEU A 160 -13.56 -17.52 -0.24
C LEU A 160 -14.62 -18.44 -0.84
N ASP A 161 -15.81 -17.90 -1.16
CA ASP A 161 -16.96 -18.69 -1.65
C ASP A 161 -17.30 -19.89 -0.74
N GLY A 162 -17.20 -19.71 0.58
CA GLY A 162 -17.47 -20.75 1.57
C GLY A 162 -16.39 -21.84 1.68
N LYS A 163 -15.25 -21.70 0.98
CA LYS A 163 -14.14 -22.65 1.02
C LYS A 163 -12.89 -22.01 1.62
N LYS A 164 -12.10 -22.83 2.32
CA LYS A 164 -10.76 -22.45 2.75
C LYS A 164 -9.93 -22.11 1.50
N ALA A 165 -9.36 -20.92 1.47
CA ALA A 165 -8.61 -20.44 0.33
C ALA A 165 -7.20 -20.04 0.73
N PHE A 166 -6.26 -20.22 -0.20
CA PHE A 166 -4.95 -19.60 -0.07
C PHE A 166 -5.02 -18.17 -0.58
N HIS A 167 -4.90 -17.18 0.33
CA HIS A 167 -5.10 -15.76 0.00
C HIS A 167 -3.91 -15.09 -0.70
N PHE A 168 -2.74 -15.71 -0.63
CA PHE A 168 -1.48 -15.11 -1.09
C PHE A 168 -0.85 -15.88 -2.26
N ALA A 169 -1.68 -16.45 -3.14
CA ALA A 169 -1.20 -17.02 -4.39
C ALA A 169 -0.58 -15.91 -5.26
N PRO A 170 0.58 -16.16 -5.92
CA PRO A 170 1.14 -15.21 -6.88
C PRO A 170 0.11 -14.76 -7.92
N GLY A 171 0.11 -13.47 -8.25
CA GLY A 171 -0.85 -12.83 -9.16
C GLY A 171 -2.18 -12.42 -8.51
N THR A 172 -2.45 -12.80 -7.26
CA THR A 172 -3.67 -12.37 -6.55
C THR A 172 -3.69 -10.86 -6.39
N MET A 173 -4.78 -10.22 -6.80
CA MET A 173 -5.00 -8.79 -6.62
C MET A 173 -5.26 -8.49 -5.15
N VAL A 174 -4.50 -7.53 -4.62
CA VAL A 174 -4.58 -7.10 -3.24
C VAL A 174 -4.61 -5.58 -3.13
N ARG A 175 -5.21 -5.12 -2.03
CA ARG A 175 -5.15 -3.75 -1.56
C ARG A 175 -4.41 -3.73 -0.24
N LEU A 176 -3.34 -2.96 -0.18
CA LEU A 176 -2.63 -2.66 1.05
C LEU A 176 -3.15 -1.33 1.58
N ARG A 177 -3.64 -1.32 2.82
CA ARG A 177 -3.93 -0.10 3.58
C ARG A 177 -2.89 0.06 4.68
N TRP A 178 -2.36 1.26 4.89
CA TRP A 178 -1.46 1.52 6.01
C TRP A 178 -1.84 2.78 6.79
N GLN A 179 -1.34 2.84 8.02
CA GLN A 179 -1.55 3.96 8.95
C GLN A 179 -0.23 4.70 9.21
N TRP A 180 -0.29 6.02 9.38
CA TRP A 180 0.84 6.86 9.81
C TRP A 180 0.38 8.00 10.73
#